data_AF-A0A7Z9K9S8-F1
#
_entry.id   AF-A0A7Z9K9S8-F1
#
_cell.length_a   1.000
_cell.length_b   1.000
_cell.length_c   1.000
_cell.angle_alpha   90.00
_cell.angle_beta   90.00
_cell.angle_gamma   90.00
#
_symmetry.space_group_name_H-M   'P 1'
#
loop_
_entity.id
_entity.type
_entity.pdbx_description
1 polymer ?
#
loop_
_entity_poly.entity_id
_entity_poly.type
_entity_poly.pdbx_seq_one_letter_code
_entity_poly.pdbx_strand_id
1 'polypeptide(L)'
;MLRLRLSVNWSKSLSYETPRFLFAGDAALVVEFGDTIDPETNREVHNLAGRLDSLQIPGLVEIIPTYRSLLVSFDPMLTTFQEIRETIEAAT
;
A
#
# COMPACT_ATOMS: atom_id res chain seq x y z
N MET A 1 24.50 11.08 32.69
CA MET A 1 23.55 10.26 31.89
C MET A 1 22.68 11.23 31.09
N LEU A 2 23.11 11.62 29.88
CA LEU A 2 22.35 12.56 29.04
C LEU A 2 21.21 11.82 28.34
N ARG A 3 19.95 12.18 28.64
CA ARG A 3 18.81 11.77 27.81
C ARG A 3 18.79 12.66 26.57
N LEU A 4 19.27 12.12 25.44
CA LEU A 4 19.01 12.70 24.12
C LEU A 4 17.50 12.62 23.86
N ARG A 5 16.76 13.73 24.03
CA ARG A 5 15.44 13.89 23.44
C ARG A 5 15.68 14.09 21.94
N LEU A 6 15.52 13.02 21.16
CA LEU A 6 15.30 13.15 19.73
C LEU A 6 13.97 13.90 19.57
N SER A 7 14.04 15.18 19.19
CA SER A 7 12.88 15.95 18.76
C SER A 7 12.41 15.40 17.41
N VAL A 8 11.72 14.26 17.44
CA VAL A 8 10.90 13.83 16.30
C VAL A 8 9.83 14.91 16.14
N ASN A 9 9.86 15.59 15.00
CA ASN A 9 8.86 16.59 14.67
C ASN A 9 7.62 15.87 14.13
N TRP A 10 6.72 15.49 15.04
CA TRP A 10 5.45 14.78 14.77
C TRP A 10 4.43 15.58 13.95
N SER A 11 4.79 16.77 13.45
CA SER A 11 3.87 17.70 12.77
C SER A 11 3.85 17.58 11.25
N LYS A 12 4.69 16.74 10.66
CA LYS A 12 4.73 16.51 9.21
C LYS A 12 3.94 15.24 8.87
N SER A 13 3.09 15.30 7.84
CA SER A 13 2.50 14.08 7.27
C SER A 13 3.64 13.14 6.89
N LEU A 14 3.61 11.94 7.47
CA LEU A 14 4.62 10.89 7.23
C LEU A 14 4.25 10.00 6.04
N SER A 15 3.06 10.22 5.48
CA SER A 15 2.58 9.62 4.22
C SER A 15 2.98 10.45 3.00
N TYR A 16 3.07 9.77 1.85
CA TYR A 16 3.26 10.39 0.55
C TYR A 16 2.00 11.13 0.09
N GLU A 17 2.15 12.13 -0.79
CA GLU A 17 1.00 12.78 -1.42
C GLU A 17 0.22 11.81 -2.32
N THR A 18 0.93 10.86 -2.95
CA THR A 18 0.35 9.79 -3.75
C THR A 18 1.05 8.47 -3.45
N PRO A 19 0.33 7.33 -3.42
CA PRO A 19 0.95 6.04 -3.21
C PRO A 19 1.93 5.70 -4.35
N ARG A 20 3.00 5.01 -3.99
CA ARG A 20 3.97 4.51 -4.96
C ARG A 20 3.62 3.07 -5.32
N PHE A 21 3.65 2.77 -6.61
CA PHE A 21 3.44 1.42 -7.13
C PHE A 21 4.79 0.82 -7.51
N LEU A 22 5.15 -0.28 -6.87
CA LEU A 22 6.42 -0.96 -7.03
C LEU A 22 6.20 -2.38 -7.54
N PHE A 23 7.08 -2.86 -8.41
CA PHE A 23 7.10 -4.27 -8.80
C PHE A 23 7.49 -5.16 -7.62
N ALA A 24 6.80 -6.30 -7.49
CA ALA A 24 7.10 -7.31 -6.49
C ALA A 24 7.21 -8.69 -7.17
N GLY A 25 8.23 -8.83 -8.04
CA GLY A 25 8.31 -9.96 -8.97
C GLY A 25 7.40 -9.75 -10.18
N ASP A 26 7.05 -10.86 -10.85
CA ASP A 26 6.35 -10.81 -12.15
C ASP A 26 4.82 -10.74 -12.02
N ALA A 27 4.26 -11.20 -10.90
CA ALA A 27 2.83 -11.40 -10.69
C ALA A 27 2.31 -10.73 -9.40
N ALA A 28 3.00 -9.69 -8.94
CA ALA A 28 2.59 -8.91 -7.78
C ALA A 28 3.12 -7.48 -7.83
N LEU A 29 2.48 -6.62 -7.05
CA LEU A 29 2.88 -5.24 -6.84
C LEU A 29 2.71 -4.81 -5.39
N VAL A 30 3.51 -3.84 -4.98
CA VAL A 30 3.41 -3.18 -3.67
C VAL A 30 2.88 -1.78 -3.87
N VAL A 31 1.84 -1.43 -3.10
CA VAL A 31 1.32 -0.07 -2.97
C VAL A 31 1.88 0.51 -1.68
N GLU A 32 2.81 1.46 -1.78
CA GLU A 32 3.53 2.05 -0.65
C GLU A 32 3.00 3.45 -0.34
N PHE A 33 2.58 3.68 0.90
CA PHE A 33 1.95 4.93 1.35
C PHE A 33 2.90 5.85 2.13
N GLY A 34 4.03 5.32 2.61
CA GLY A 34 5.02 6.08 3.37
C GLY A 34 6.27 5.24 3.66
N ASP A 35 7.28 5.87 4.26
CA ASP A 35 8.58 5.25 4.58
C ASP A 35 8.80 5.03 6.09
N THR A 36 7.83 5.40 6.93
CA THR A 36 7.88 5.21 8.39
C THR A 36 6.68 4.41 8.90
N ILE A 37 6.73 4.01 10.18
CA ILE A 37 5.58 3.41 10.86
C ILE A 37 4.73 4.55 11.42
N ASP A 38 3.57 4.75 10.84
CA ASP A 38 2.64 5.82 11.17
C ASP A 38 1.18 5.29 11.21
N PRO A 39 0.39 5.58 12.26
CA PRO A 39 -0.97 5.07 12.38
C PRO A 39 -1.93 5.52 11.28
N GLU A 40 -1.77 6.72 10.73
CA GLU A 40 -2.62 7.22 9.65
C GLU A 40 -2.33 6.43 8.36
N THR A 41 -1.05 6.24 8.05
CA THR A 41 -0.56 5.42 6.94
C THR A 41 -1.07 3.98 7.06
N ASN A 42 -1.01 3.37 8.26
CA ASN A 42 -1.52 2.02 8.48
C ASN A 42 -3.04 1.96 8.24
N ARG A 43 -3.80 2.99 8.64
CA ARG A 43 -5.23 3.06 8.37
C ARG A 43 -5.52 3.16 6.87
N GLU A 44 -4.74 3.92 6.10
CA GLU A 44 -4.87 3.98 4.64
C GLU A 44 -4.65 2.60 3.99
N VAL A 45 -3.62 1.87 4.42
CA VAL A 45 -3.35 0.50 3.96
C VAL A 45 -4.55 -0.42 4.22
N HIS A 46 -5.10 -0.42 5.43
CA HIS A 46 -6.24 -1.26 5.78
C HIS A 46 -7.54 -0.84 5.07
N ASN A 47 -7.75 0.46 4.86
CA ASN A 47 -8.89 0.98 4.11
C ASN A 47 -8.85 0.50 2.65
N LEU A 48 -7.68 0.61 1.99
CA LEU A 48 -7.53 0.11 0.63
C LEU A 48 -7.75 -1.40 0.58
N ALA A 49 -7.15 -2.16 1.50
CA ALA A 49 -7.33 -3.61 1.56
C ALA A 49 -8.81 -4.01 1.64
N GLY A 50 -9.58 -3.36 2.51
CA GLY A 50 -11.03 -3.63 2.64
C GLY A 50 -11.83 -3.21 1.40
N ARG A 51 -11.45 -2.14 0.71
CA ARG A 51 -12.08 -1.75 -0.56
C ARG A 51 -11.82 -2.79 -1.64
N LEU A 52 -10.58 -3.21 -1.83
CA LEU A 52 -10.21 -4.19 -2.87
C LEU A 52 -10.91 -5.54 -2.65
N ASP A 53 -11.02 -6.00 -1.40
CA ASP A 53 -11.73 -7.24 -1.05
C ASP A 53 -13.21 -7.20 -1.49
N SER A 54 -13.84 -6.01 -1.44
CA SER A 54 -15.22 -5.81 -1.87
C SER A 54 -15.42 -5.71 -3.39
N LEU A 55 -14.37 -5.42 -4.16
CA LEU A 55 -14.47 -5.15 -5.60
C LEU A 55 -14.49 -6.41 -6.48
N GLN A 56 -14.18 -7.59 -5.93
CA GLN A 56 -14.18 -8.86 -6.67
C GLN A 56 -13.40 -8.77 -8.00
N ILE A 57 -12.18 -8.25 -7.94
CA ILE A 57 -11.35 -7.95 -9.12
C ILE A 57 -10.90 -9.26 -9.78
N PRO A 58 -11.21 -9.49 -11.07
CA PRO A 58 -10.76 -10.69 -11.78
C PRO A 58 -9.24 -10.81 -11.79
N GLY A 59 -8.74 -12.00 -11.46
CA GLY A 59 -7.30 -12.29 -11.41
C GLY A 59 -6.60 -11.80 -10.15
N LEU A 60 -7.27 -11.10 -9.22
CA LEU A 60 -6.70 -10.79 -7.91
C LEU A 60 -6.59 -12.06 -7.07
N VAL A 61 -5.39 -12.37 -6.56
CA VAL A 61 -5.10 -13.62 -5.84
C VAL A 61 -5.00 -13.39 -4.34
N GLU A 62 -4.13 -12.46 -3.91
CA GLU A 62 -3.98 -12.12 -2.49
C GLU A 62 -3.83 -10.62 -2.27
N ILE A 63 -4.33 -10.18 -1.12
CA ILE A 63 -4.19 -8.82 -0.57
C ILE A 63 -3.59 -8.95 0.82
N ILE A 64 -2.36 -8.51 1.02
CA ILE A 64 -1.65 -8.63 2.30
C ILE A 64 -1.27 -7.24 2.82
N PRO A 65 -2.04 -6.67 3.77
CA PRO A 65 -1.69 -5.39 4.38
C PRO A 65 -0.47 -5.51 5.29
N THR A 66 0.38 -4.47 5.28
CA THR A 66 1.49 -4.29 6.21
C THR A 66 1.33 -2.97 6.98
N TYR A 67 2.37 -2.50 7.69
CA TYR A 67 2.29 -1.23 8.41
C TYR A 67 2.16 -0.01 7.50
N ARG A 68 2.82 -0.01 6.34
CA ARG A 68 2.95 1.19 5.48
C ARG A 68 2.77 0.92 3.99
N SER A 69 2.45 -0.33 3.64
CA SER A 69 2.24 -0.75 2.26
C SER A 69 1.29 -1.93 2.19
N LEU A 70 0.73 -2.15 0.99
CA LEU A 70 -0.14 -3.27 0.66
C LEU A 70 0.53 -4.10 -0.42
N LEU A 71 0.76 -5.39 -0.16
CA LEU A 71 1.14 -6.33 -1.21
C LEU A 71 -0.12 -6.84 -1.89
N VAL A 72 -0.12 -6.83 -3.22
CA VAL A 72 -1.17 -7.38 -4.06
C VAL A 72 -0.56 -8.35 -5.06
N SER A 73 -0.99 -9.61 -5.03
CA SER A 73 -0.63 -10.61 -6.04
C SER A 73 -1.80 -10.91 -6.96
N PHE A 74 -1.50 -11.29 -8.20
CA PHE A 74 -2.50 -11.55 -9.22
C PHE A 74 -2.10 -12.73 -10.11
N ASP A 75 -3.08 -13.32 -10.80
CA ASP A 75 -2.87 -14.33 -11.82
C ASP A 75 -2.53 -13.63 -13.15
N PRO A 76 -1.29 -13.76 -13.66
CA PRO A 76 -0.86 -13.11 -14.89
C PRO A 76 -1.54 -13.66 -16.15
N MET A 77 -2.27 -14.78 -16.05
CA MET A 77 -3.08 -15.30 -17.16
C MET A 77 -4.45 -14.60 -17.28
N LEU A 78 -4.88 -13.89 -16.23
CA LEU A 78 -6.18 -13.21 -16.17
C LEU A 78 -6.06 -11.69 -16.22
N THR A 79 -4.94 -11.12 -15.77
CA THR A 79 -4.72 -9.67 -15.72
C THR A 79 -3.23 -9.33 -15.76
N THR A 80 -2.93 -8.05 -15.91
CA THR A 80 -1.57 -7.50 -15.95
C THR A 80 -1.29 -6.57 -14.78
N PHE A 81 0.00 -6.31 -14.53
CA PHE A 81 0.41 -5.30 -13.56
C PHE A 81 -0.28 -3.95 -13.79
N GLN A 82 -0.38 -3.52 -15.06
CA GLN A 82 -0.93 -2.22 -15.41
C GLN A 82 -2.43 -2.14 -15.13
N GLU A 83 -3.19 -3.19 -15.44
CA GLU A 83 -4.64 -3.25 -15.16
C GLU A 83 -4.93 -3.27 -13.65
N ILE A 84 -4.18 -4.06 -12.88
CA ILE A 84 -4.32 -4.08 -11.41
C ILE A 84 -3.94 -2.73 -10.82
N ARG A 85 -2.84 -2.14 -11.30
CA ARG A 85 -2.43 -0.79 -10.87
C ARG A 85 -3.53 0.24 -11.13
N GLU A 86 -4.07 0.31 -12.34
CA GLU A 86 -5.14 1.25 -12.69
C GLU A 86 -6.40 1.03 -11.85
N THR A 87 -6.74 -0.23 -11.58
CA THR A 87 -7.86 -0.59 -10.71
C THR A 87 -7.64 -0.09 -9.27
N ILE A 88 -6.42 -0.26 -8.74
CA ILE A 88 -6.07 0.21 -7.39
C ILE A 88 -6.00 1.73 -7.32
N GLU A 89 -5.42 2.39 -8.34
CA GLU A 89 -5.36 3.85 -8.44
C GLU A 89 -6.78 4.45 -8.41
N ALA A 90 -7.75 3.82 -9.08
CA ALA A 90 -9.15 4.25 -9.05
C ALA A 90 -9.87 3.98 -7.70
N ALA A 91 -9.35 3.06 -6.89
CA ALA A 91 -9.93 2.66 -5.60
C ALA A 91 -9.31 3.35 -4.38
N THR A 92 -8.21 4.10 -4.58
CA THR A 92 -7.52 4.89 -3.55
C THR A 92 -8.26 6.20 -3.32
#